data_AF-A0A3B9D297-F1
#
_entry.id   AF-A0A3B9D297-F1
#
_cell.length_a   1.000
_cell.length_b   1.000
_cell.length_c   1.000
_cell.angle_alpha   90.00
_cell.angle_beta   90.00
_cell.angle_gamma   90.00
#
_symmetry.space_group_name_H-M   'P 1'
#
loop_
_entity.id
_entity.type
_entity.pdbx_description
1 polymer ?
#
loop_
_entity_poly.entity_id
_entity_poly.type
_entity_poly.pdbx_seq_one_letter_code
_entity_poly.pdbx_strand_id
1 'polypeptide(L)'
;MIRISSLLPVLLACPLVSQAADPVPFEMPSRGICAHRGLSNTAPENTLAAFREAILVGVQMIEFDVAQTKDGALVLMHDATVDRTTSGSGRVADLTLEEIQKLDAGRWKNRRYAGQRVPTLEQALEMMPENIWLNVHIKGGTETARKTADTLAATSRVHQAFLACDAAGAEAARKAVPGILICNMQDQANTVAYVEQSVKAGAQFLQLLGDGGISQEVAKKLSDSRVNVNYCCSEDAGKVAALFAAGVQFPLTDNAVEMLKVSDKLGIARLTPVYRDRSETTESVQQVVKDGETQIVPAFEDQKQWIHHDLWVETEFDTDGDGRLDRMHVSVARPRQTDTQGLKVPVVYNSSPYFSGTAG
;
A
#
# COMPACT_ATOMS: atom_id res chain seq x y z
N MET A 1 50.53 -44.88 -26.84
CA MET A 1 50.88 -44.23 -25.55
C MET A 1 50.74 -42.73 -25.73
N ILE A 2 49.58 -42.15 -25.45
CA ILE A 2 49.37 -40.69 -25.43
C ILE A 2 48.55 -40.38 -24.18
N ARG A 3 49.07 -39.46 -23.36
CA ARG A 3 48.63 -39.14 -22.00
C ARG A 3 47.30 -38.39 -22.00
N ILE A 4 46.46 -38.75 -21.03
CA ILE A 4 45.25 -38.01 -20.62
C ILE A 4 45.71 -36.78 -19.82
N SER A 5 45.25 -35.59 -20.20
CA SER A 5 45.30 -34.38 -19.37
C SER A 5 43.91 -33.78 -19.32
N SER A 6 43.21 -34.02 -18.20
CA SER A 6 41.93 -33.43 -17.84
C SER A 6 42.13 -31.99 -17.38
N LEU A 7 41.56 -31.03 -18.11
CA LEU A 7 41.35 -29.66 -17.64
C LEU A 7 39.86 -29.51 -17.35
N LEU A 8 39.50 -29.52 -16.06
CA LEU A 8 38.19 -29.04 -15.59
C LEU A 8 38.24 -27.49 -15.61
N PRO A 9 37.27 -26.79 -16.21
CA PRO A 9 37.15 -25.35 -16.00
C PRO A 9 36.56 -25.12 -14.61
N VAL A 10 37.33 -24.46 -13.74
CA VAL A 10 36.83 -23.87 -12.50
C VAL A 10 35.91 -22.72 -12.90
N LEU A 11 34.59 -22.94 -12.76
CA LEU A 11 33.60 -21.86 -12.81
C LEU A 11 33.81 -20.98 -11.58
N LEU A 12 34.54 -19.89 -11.76
CA LEU A 12 34.59 -18.78 -10.80
C LEU A 12 33.16 -18.19 -10.75
N ALA A 13 32.45 -18.43 -9.64
CA ALA A 13 31.23 -17.72 -9.35
C ALA A 13 31.56 -16.22 -9.22
N CYS A 14 31.18 -15.45 -10.23
CA CYS A 14 31.26 -14.00 -10.20
C CYS A 14 30.27 -13.52 -9.11
N PRO A 15 30.69 -12.75 -8.09
CA PRO A 15 29.75 -12.21 -7.13
C PRO A 15 28.78 -11.30 -7.87
N LEU A 16 27.48 -11.52 -7.68
CA LEU A 16 26.42 -10.60 -8.10
C LEU A 16 26.77 -9.21 -7.56
N VAL A 17 27.29 -8.36 -8.44
CA VAL A 17 27.39 -6.93 -8.19
C VAL A 17 25.95 -6.45 -8.08
N SER A 18 25.58 -5.97 -6.89
CA SER A 18 24.31 -5.29 -6.64
C SER A 18 24.15 -4.19 -7.68
N GLN A 19 23.28 -4.41 -8.67
CA GLN A 19 22.93 -3.41 -9.64
C GLN A 19 22.21 -2.31 -8.87
N ALA A 20 22.75 -1.09 -8.88
CA ALA A 20 22.04 0.07 -8.35
C ALA A 20 20.67 0.12 -9.03
N ALA A 21 19.60 0.23 -8.25
CA ALA A 21 18.24 0.28 -8.78
C ALA A 21 18.15 1.34 -9.87
N ASP A 22 17.59 0.98 -11.02
CA ASP A 22 17.38 1.92 -12.12
C ASP A 22 16.61 3.15 -11.61
N PRO A 23 16.94 4.36 -12.08
CA PRO A 23 16.27 5.57 -11.64
C PRO A 23 14.78 5.49 -11.93
N VAL A 24 13.99 5.63 -10.87
CA VAL A 24 12.53 5.61 -10.93
C VAL A 24 12.06 6.80 -11.79
N PRO A 25 11.18 6.61 -12.79
CA PRO A 25 10.86 7.64 -13.79
C PRO A 25 9.91 8.74 -13.29
N PHE A 26 9.66 8.82 -11.99
CA PHE A 26 8.76 9.78 -11.37
C PHE A 26 9.33 10.26 -10.04
N GLU A 27 8.96 11.49 -9.66
CA GLU A 27 9.29 12.04 -8.35
C GLU A 27 8.30 11.57 -7.29
N MET A 28 8.83 11.19 -6.12
CA MET A 28 7.99 10.89 -4.96
C MET A 28 7.45 12.19 -4.34
N PRO A 29 6.24 12.19 -3.77
CA PRO A 29 5.71 13.36 -3.08
C PRO A 29 6.66 13.87 -1.99
N SER A 30 6.93 15.17 -1.96
CA SER A 30 7.78 15.80 -0.93
C SER A 30 7.03 16.16 0.35
N ARG A 31 5.70 16.26 0.27
CA ARG A 31 4.77 16.51 1.39
C ARG A 31 3.36 16.12 0.98
N GLY A 32 2.49 15.91 1.96
CA GLY A 32 1.09 15.56 1.72
C GLY A 32 0.41 14.98 2.94
N ILE A 33 -0.72 14.31 2.73
CA ILE A 33 -1.44 13.60 3.78
C ILE A 33 -1.02 12.13 3.80
N CYS A 34 -0.83 11.60 5.00
CA CYS A 34 -0.69 10.18 5.24
C CYS A 34 -2.00 9.59 5.77
N ALA A 35 -2.55 8.60 5.07
CA ALA A 35 -3.77 7.90 5.47
C ALA A 35 -3.44 6.77 6.44
N HIS A 36 -3.89 6.90 7.69
CA HIS A 36 -3.64 5.92 8.75
C HIS A 36 -4.44 4.63 8.52
N ARG A 37 -3.72 3.53 8.26
CA ARG A 37 -4.31 2.22 7.94
C ARG A 37 -5.23 2.25 6.71
N GLY A 38 -4.92 3.12 5.74
CA GLY A 38 -5.79 3.44 4.60
C GLY A 38 -6.85 4.49 4.95
N LEU A 39 -7.97 4.53 4.21
CA LEU A 39 -9.07 5.45 4.52
C LEU A 39 -9.94 4.93 5.68
N SER A 40 -9.32 4.74 6.84
CA SER A 40 -9.86 4.02 8.01
C SER A 40 -11.11 4.66 8.61
N ASN A 41 -11.36 5.96 8.40
CA ASN A 41 -12.57 6.62 8.86
C ASN A 41 -13.82 6.02 8.17
N THR A 42 -13.75 5.74 6.85
CA THR A 42 -14.90 5.28 6.05
C THR A 42 -14.84 3.80 5.66
N ALA A 43 -13.64 3.22 5.59
CA ALA A 43 -13.36 1.84 5.20
C ALA A 43 -12.75 1.03 6.36
N PRO A 44 -12.82 -0.32 6.34
CA PRO A 44 -12.20 -1.14 7.37
C PRO A 44 -10.67 -1.02 7.29
N GLU A 45 -10.06 -0.63 8.39
CA GLU A 45 -8.61 -0.40 8.49
C GLU A 45 -7.78 -1.60 8.01
N ASN A 46 -6.60 -1.34 7.43
CA ASN A 46 -5.66 -2.38 6.96
C ASN A 46 -6.25 -3.36 5.92
N THR A 47 -7.24 -2.94 5.12
CA THR A 47 -7.82 -3.74 4.03
C THR A 47 -7.51 -3.15 2.65
N LEU A 48 -7.58 -3.99 1.61
CA LEU A 48 -7.47 -3.53 0.22
C LEU A 48 -8.54 -2.48 -0.13
N ALA A 49 -9.73 -2.58 0.46
CA ALA A 49 -10.79 -1.58 0.29
C ALA A 49 -10.37 -0.20 0.84
N ALA A 50 -9.80 -0.15 2.04
CA ALA A 50 -9.33 1.10 2.64
C ALA A 50 -8.17 1.73 1.85
N PHE A 51 -7.27 0.91 1.29
CA PHE A 51 -6.19 1.42 0.45
C PHE A 51 -6.69 1.92 -0.90
N ARG A 52 -7.65 1.21 -1.52
CA ARG A 52 -8.25 1.64 -2.78
C ARG A 52 -8.93 3.00 -2.61
N GLU A 53 -9.71 3.17 -1.55
CA GLU A 53 -10.36 4.45 -1.26
C GLU A 53 -9.33 5.56 -0.98
N ALA A 54 -8.25 5.28 -0.26
CA ALA A 54 -7.17 6.23 -0.01
C ALA A 54 -6.46 6.69 -1.30
N ILE A 55 -6.13 5.75 -2.20
CA ILE A 55 -5.54 6.05 -3.51
C ILE A 55 -6.50 6.90 -4.36
N LEU A 56 -7.79 6.55 -4.38
CA LEU A 56 -8.81 7.27 -5.17
C LEU A 56 -8.98 8.72 -4.74
N VAL A 57 -8.87 9.03 -3.43
CA VAL A 57 -8.96 10.41 -2.94
C VAL A 57 -7.64 11.19 -3.12
N GLY A 58 -6.56 10.51 -3.50
CA GLY A 58 -5.28 11.12 -3.88
C GLY A 58 -4.37 11.46 -2.72
N VAL A 59 -4.32 10.64 -1.67
CA VAL A 59 -3.32 10.80 -0.60
C VAL A 59 -1.91 10.51 -1.10
N GLN A 60 -0.91 11.15 -0.50
CA GLN A 60 0.51 11.02 -0.91
C GLN A 60 1.23 9.90 -0.17
N MET A 61 0.68 9.44 0.94
CA MET A 61 1.23 8.36 1.74
C MET A 61 0.10 7.50 2.33
N ILE A 62 0.33 6.20 2.43
CA ILE A 62 -0.53 5.28 3.17
C ILE A 62 0.33 4.62 4.24
N GLU A 63 -0.20 4.60 5.46
CA GLU A 63 0.34 3.81 6.56
C GLU A 63 -0.46 2.51 6.68
N PHE A 64 0.22 1.43 7.05
CA PHE A 64 -0.41 0.17 7.42
C PHE A 64 0.48 -0.65 8.35
N ASP A 65 -0.15 -1.55 9.10
CA ASP A 65 0.50 -2.36 10.12
C ASP A 65 0.79 -3.76 9.60
N VAL A 66 2.01 -4.27 9.81
CA VAL A 66 2.43 -5.63 9.42
C VAL A 66 2.65 -6.49 10.65
N ALA A 67 1.95 -7.62 10.69
CA ALA A 67 2.09 -8.67 11.68
C ALA A 67 2.48 -10.00 11.01
N GLN A 68 2.96 -10.95 11.81
CA GLN A 68 3.38 -12.27 11.34
C GLN A 68 2.48 -13.36 11.91
N THR A 69 2.02 -14.26 11.04
CA THR A 69 1.20 -15.43 11.38
C THR A 69 2.03 -16.56 11.98
N LYS A 70 1.36 -17.61 12.49
CA LYS A 70 1.99 -18.82 13.03
C LYS A 70 2.93 -19.52 12.05
N ASP A 71 2.51 -19.62 10.79
CA ASP A 71 3.27 -20.19 9.67
C ASP A 71 4.22 -19.19 9.01
N GLY A 72 4.31 -17.98 9.57
CA GLY A 72 5.31 -16.99 9.21
C GLY A 72 5.01 -16.14 7.98
N ALA A 73 3.76 -16.13 7.51
CA ALA A 73 3.28 -15.19 6.50
C ALA A 73 3.14 -13.78 7.09
N LEU A 74 3.27 -12.76 6.25
CA LEU A 74 3.06 -11.36 6.63
C LEU A 74 1.64 -10.94 6.27
N VAL A 75 0.89 -10.48 7.28
CA VAL A 75 -0.51 -10.03 7.14
C VAL A 75 -0.66 -8.61 7.66
N LEU A 76 -1.65 -7.90 7.13
CA LEU A 76 -1.92 -6.53 7.55
C LEU A 76 -2.88 -6.51 8.73
N MET A 77 -2.36 -6.19 9.92
CA MET A 77 -3.12 -6.21 11.16
C MET A 77 -2.44 -5.33 12.21
N HIS A 78 -3.21 -4.46 12.84
CA HIS A 78 -2.72 -3.60 13.92
C HIS A 78 -2.59 -4.37 15.24
N ASP A 79 -3.66 -5.06 15.61
CA ASP A 79 -3.82 -5.67 16.93
C ASP A 79 -3.05 -7.00 16.99
N ALA A 80 -2.64 -7.40 18.20
CA ALA A 80 -2.03 -8.72 18.42
C ALA A 80 -3.03 -9.87 18.25
N THR A 81 -4.34 -9.56 18.24
CA THR A 81 -5.42 -10.52 18.07
C THR A 81 -6.37 -10.08 16.96
N VAL A 82 -7.12 -11.03 16.38
CA VAL A 82 -8.02 -10.76 15.24
C VAL A 82 -9.40 -10.26 15.68
N ASP A 83 -9.69 -10.22 16.97
CA ASP A 83 -11.03 -10.10 17.57
C ASP A 83 -11.75 -8.78 17.22
N ARG A 84 -11.01 -7.66 17.21
CA ARG A 84 -11.63 -6.33 17.04
C ARG A 84 -12.06 -6.06 15.59
N THR A 85 -11.24 -6.48 14.64
CA THR A 85 -11.33 -6.07 13.23
C THR A 85 -11.70 -7.22 12.31
N THR A 86 -12.07 -8.38 12.85
CA THR A 86 -12.51 -9.53 12.06
C THR A 86 -13.68 -10.27 12.68
N SER A 87 -14.19 -11.29 11.98
CA SER A 87 -15.19 -12.23 12.50
C SER A 87 -14.61 -13.36 13.36
N GLY A 88 -13.30 -13.39 13.59
CA GLY A 88 -12.61 -14.46 14.34
C GLY A 88 -12.22 -14.04 15.76
N SER A 89 -11.50 -14.92 16.43
CA SER A 89 -10.87 -14.65 17.73
C SER A 89 -9.53 -15.35 17.85
N GLY A 90 -8.64 -14.80 18.68
CA GLY A 90 -7.33 -15.38 18.96
C GLY A 90 -6.16 -14.54 18.43
N ARG A 91 -4.94 -14.92 18.85
CA ARG A 91 -3.73 -14.17 18.54
C ARG A 91 -3.31 -14.42 17.09
N VAL A 92 -2.88 -13.37 16.39
CA VAL A 92 -2.37 -13.48 15.01
C VAL A 92 -1.22 -14.49 14.93
N ALA A 93 -0.33 -14.47 15.92
CA ALA A 93 0.82 -15.38 16.01
C ALA A 93 0.45 -16.86 16.25
N ASP A 94 -0.80 -17.16 16.64
CA ASP A 94 -1.28 -18.52 16.90
C ASP A 94 -2.11 -19.09 15.74
N LEU A 95 -2.42 -18.28 14.72
CA LEU A 95 -3.21 -18.64 13.55
C LEU A 95 -2.34 -18.71 12.29
N THR A 96 -2.63 -19.66 11.41
CA THR A 96 -2.03 -19.77 10.07
C THR A 96 -2.62 -18.73 9.11
N LEU A 97 -1.94 -18.47 7.99
CA LEU A 97 -2.47 -17.61 6.95
C LEU A 97 -3.84 -18.09 6.44
N GLU A 98 -3.99 -19.40 6.24
CA GLU A 98 -5.23 -19.99 5.75
C GLU A 98 -6.40 -19.75 6.72
N GLU A 99 -6.16 -19.86 8.03
CA GLU A 99 -7.17 -19.58 9.06
C GLU A 99 -7.55 -18.10 9.07
N ILE A 100 -6.57 -17.20 9.02
CA ILE A 100 -6.81 -15.75 9.03
C ILE A 100 -7.56 -15.30 7.76
N GLN A 101 -7.21 -15.85 6.58
CA GLN A 101 -7.86 -15.48 5.32
C GLN A 101 -9.33 -15.94 5.21
N LYS A 102 -9.80 -16.85 6.08
CA LYS A 102 -11.22 -17.23 6.15
C LYS A 102 -12.07 -16.17 6.86
N LEU A 103 -11.45 -15.29 7.65
CA LEU A 103 -12.14 -14.30 8.45
C LEU A 103 -12.70 -13.15 7.58
N ASP A 104 -13.79 -12.55 8.02
CA ASP A 104 -14.34 -11.32 7.44
C ASP A 104 -13.74 -10.13 8.19
N ALA A 105 -12.93 -9.34 7.50
CA ALA A 105 -12.21 -8.17 8.03
C ALA A 105 -12.94 -6.84 7.77
N GLY A 106 -14.17 -6.85 7.24
CA GLY A 106 -14.85 -5.64 6.79
C GLY A 106 -16.22 -5.38 7.41
N ARG A 107 -16.98 -6.43 7.71
CA ARG A 107 -18.36 -6.33 8.20
C ARG A 107 -18.49 -5.53 9.49
N TRP A 108 -17.49 -5.60 10.37
CA TRP A 108 -17.46 -4.87 11.65
C TRP A 108 -17.50 -3.35 11.45
N LYS A 109 -16.93 -2.84 10.34
CA LYS A 109 -16.92 -1.42 10.02
C LYS A 109 -18.24 -0.99 9.38
N ASN A 110 -18.67 -1.73 8.36
CA ASN A 110 -19.95 -1.51 7.70
C ASN A 110 -20.34 -2.76 6.91
N ARG A 111 -21.63 -3.10 6.87
CA ARG A 111 -22.16 -4.24 6.13
C ARG A 111 -21.77 -4.23 4.64
N ARG A 112 -21.56 -3.06 4.01
CA ARG A 112 -21.12 -2.96 2.61
C ARG A 112 -19.74 -3.57 2.34
N TYR A 113 -18.93 -3.75 3.38
CA TYR A 113 -17.61 -4.38 3.28
C TYR A 113 -17.61 -5.84 3.75
N ALA A 114 -18.78 -6.47 3.91
CA ALA A 114 -18.83 -7.89 4.20
C ALA A 114 -18.06 -8.69 3.15
N GLY A 115 -17.28 -9.67 3.59
CA GLY A 115 -16.43 -10.51 2.75
C GLY A 115 -15.02 -9.99 2.49
N GLN A 116 -14.67 -8.77 2.95
CA GLN A 116 -13.27 -8.32 2.92
C GLN A 116 -12.39 -9.30 3.71
N ARG A 117 -11.19 -9.58 3.21
CA ARG A 117 -10.21 -10.46 3.88
C ARG A 117 -9.11 -9.63 4.52
N VAL A 118 -8.44 -10.22 5.51
CA VAL A 118 -7.16 -9.71 6.00
C VAL A 118 -6.12 -9.87 4.88
N PRO A 119 -5.56 -8.78 4.33
CA PRO A 119 -4.60 -8.88 3.24
C PRO A 119 -3.25 -9.42 3.72
N THR A 120 -2.55 -10.12 2.82
CA THR A 120 -1.09 -10.30 2.94
C THR A 120 -0.37 -9.00 2.55
N LEU A 121 0.88 -8.86 2.97
CA LEU A 121 1.72 -7.74 2.55
C LEU A 121 1.86 -7.70 1.01
N GLU A 122 2.08 -8.86 0.38
CA GLU A 122 2.23 -8.98 -1.07
C GLU A 122 0.97 -8.53 -1.82
N GLN A 123 -0.23 -8.92 -1.36
CA GLN A 123 -1.50 -8.48 -1.96
C GLN A 123 -1.67 -6.96 -1.87
N ALA A 124 -1.27 -6.35 -0.75
CA ALA A 124 -1.32 -4.90 -0.61
C ALA A 124 -0.29 -4.22 -1.52
N LEU A 125 0.96 -4.67 -1.55
CA LEU A 125 1.99 -4.11 -2.43
C LEU A 125 1.64 -4.28 -3.92
N GLU A 126 0.90 -5.32 -4.28
CA GLU A 126 0.45 -5.55 -5.65
C GLU A 126 -0.48 -4.44 -6.14
N MET A 127 -1.36 -3.92 -5.27
CA MET A 127 -2.33 -2.88 -5.62
C MET A 127 -1.79 -1.44 -5.51
N MET A 128 -0.65 -1.24 -4.84
CA MET A 128 -0.13 0.11 -4.62
C MET A 128 0.47 0.71 -5.91
N PRO A 129 0.18 2.00 -6.22
CA PRO A 129 0.92 2.71 -7.25
C PRO A 129 2.40 2.84 -6.87
N GLU A 130 3.25 3.08 -7.84
CA GLU A 130 4.71 3.17 -7.64
C GLU A 130 5.14 4.51 -7.04
N ASN A 131 4.29 5.54 -7.12
CA ASN A 131 4.57 6.91 -6.68
C ASN A 131 3.85 7.33 -5.39
N ILE A 132 3.41 6.37 -4.55
CA ILE A 132 2.84 6.63 -3.23
C ILE A 132 3.79 6.14 -2.14
N TRP A 133 4.02 6.96 -1.10
CA TRP A 133 4.82 6.53 0.03
C TRP A 133 4.07 5.48 0.86
N LEU A 134 4.80 4.46 1.31
CA LEU A 134 4.31 3.38 2.17
C LEU A 134 5.01 3.46 3.53
N ASN A 135 4.27 3.88 4.56
CA ASN A 135 4.72 3.79 5.95
C ASN A 135 4.36 2.40 6.50
N VAL A 136 5.33 1.53 6.63
CA VAL A 136 5.12 0.12 7.02
C VAL A 136 5.43 -0.04 8.51
N HIS A 137 4.39 -0.08 9.34
CA HIS A 137 4.53 -0.19 10.78
C HIS A 137 4.67 -1.65 11.21
N ILE A 138 5.82 -2.00 11.79
CA ILE A 138 6.10 -3.37 12.22
C ILE A 138 5.48 -3.64 13.59
N LYS A 139 4.55 -4.60 13.68
CA LYS A 139 3.94 -5.08 14.94
C LYS A 139 4.62 -6.32 15.53
N GLY A 140 5.66 -6.81 14.87
CA GLY A 140 6.45 -7.95 15.30
C GLY A 140 7.88 -7.57 15.71
N GLY A 141 8.70 -8.59 15.93
CA GLY A 141 10.12 -8.41 16.26
C GLY A 141 11.02 -8.29 15.03
N THR A 142 12.31 -8.53 15.24
CA THR A 142 13.37 -8.48 14.21
C THR A 142 13.07 -9.33 12.98
N GLU A 143 12.49 -10.52 13.15
CA GLU A 143 12.14 -11.41 12.04
C GLU A 143 11.05 -10.83 11.14
N THR A 144 10.05 -10.16 11.72
CA THR A 144 8.98 -9.51 10.95
C THR A 144 9.54 -8.33 10.16
N ALA A 145 10.42 -7.52 10.76
CA ALA A 145 11.10 -6.43 10.06
C ALA A 145 11.98 -6.95 8.90
N ARG A 146 12.75 -8.02 9.14
CA ARG A 146 13.60 -8.66 8.13
C ARG A 146 12.79 -9.19 6.94
N LYS A 147 11.75 -9.99 7.19
CA LYS A 147 10.87 -10.53 6.15
C LYS A 147 10.14 -9.42 5.39
N THR A 148 9.74 -8.36 6.07
CA THR A 148 9.10 -7.20 5.44
C THR A 148 10.06 -6.53 4.47
N ALA A 149 11.32 -6.31 4.86
CA ALA A 149 12.35 -5.77 3.98
C ALA A 149 12.60 -6.67 2.76
N ASP A 150 12.74 -7.99 2.97
CA ASP A 150 12.90 -8.97 1.88
C ASP A 150 11.72 -8.90 0.89
N THR A 151 10.49 -8.80 1.39
CA THR A 151 9.28 -8.73 0.57
C THR A 151 9.24 -7.43 -0.25
N LEU A 152 9.62 -6.30 0.35
CA LEU A 152 9.72 -5.02 -0.36
C LEU A 152 10.80 -5.06 -1.45
N ALA A 153 11.93 -5.72 -1.20
CA ALA A 153 12.97 -5.93 -2.22
C ALA A 153 12.47 -6.84 -3.36
N ALA A 154 11.87 -7.98 -3.02
CA ALA A 154 11.36 -8.94 -3.99
C ALA A 154 10.24 -8.37 -4.88
N THR A 155 9.48 -7.39 -4.38
CA THR A 155 8.40 -6.71 -5.14
C THR A 155 8.84 -5.40 -5.79
N SER A 156 10.12 -5.03 -5.66
CA SER A 156 10.70 -3.77 -6.16
C SER A 156 9.96 -2.55 -5.63
N ARG A 157 9.80 -2.47 -4.30
CA ARG A 157 9.09 -1.39 -3.57
C ARG A 157 9.98 -0.63 -2.58
N VAL A 158 11.27 -0.95 -2.52
CA VAL A 158 12.24 -0.34 -1.57
C VAL A 158 12.35 1.18 -1.74
N HIS A 159 12.11 1.70 -2.95
CA HIS A 159 12.19 3.14 -3.24
C HIS A 159 11.06 3.96 -2.59
N GLN A 160 9.90 3.35 -2.37
CA GLN A 160 8.68 4.02 -1.91
C GLN A 160 8.24 3.60 -0.51
N ALA A 161 8.95 2.68 0.15
CA ALA A 161 8.54 2.12 1.42
C ALA A 161 9.60 2.32 2.51
N PHE A 162 9.15 2.61 3.72
CA PHE A 162 10.01 2.68 4.89
C PHE A 162 9.40 1.91 6.06
N LEU A 163 10.26 1.34 6.90
CA LEU A 163 9.83 0.56 8.06
C LEU A 163 9.79 1.45 9.30
N ALA A 164 8.61 1.61 9.89
CA ALA A 164 8.44 2.14 11.23
C ALA A 164 8.63 1.01 12.25
N CYS A 165 9.83 0.97 12.87
CA CYS A 165 10.23 -0.10 13.78
C CYS A 165 11.22 0.38 14.85
N ASP A 166 11.51 -0.48 15.83
CA ASP A 166 12.57 -0.25 16.81
C ASP A 166 13.98 -0.39 16.20
N ALA A 167 15.03 -0.09 16.97
CA ALA A 167 16.40 -0.14 16.46
C ALA A 167 16.83 -1.56 16.07
N ALA A 168 16.39 -2.58 16.80
CA ALA A 168 16.72 -3.97 16.50
C ALA A 168 16.10 -4.43 15.18
N GLY A 169 14.84 -4.05 14.93
CA GLY A 169 14.15 -4.27 13.65
C GLY A 169 14.83 -3.52 12.51
N ALA A 170 15.24 -2.28 12.74
CA ALA A 170 15.95 -1.47 11.74
C ALA A 170 17.31 -2.09 11.36
N GLU A 171 18.07 -2.59 12.34
CA GLU A 171 19.33 -3.30 12.10
C GLU A 171 19.09 -4.58 11.29
N ALA A 172 18.11 -5.40 11.69
CA ALA A 172 17.77 -6.64 11.00
C ALA A 172 17.34 -6.38 9.54
N ALA A 173 16.51 -5.37 9.31
CA ALA A 173 16.06 -4.96 7.99
C ALA A 173 17.22 -4.47 7.11
N ARG A 174 18.07 -3.58 7.63
CA ARG A 174 19.24 -3.05 6.88
C ARG A 174 20.28 -4.12 6.56
N LYS A 175 20.43 -5.12 7.42
CA LYS A 175 21.30 -6.26 7.18
C LYS A 175 20.80 -7.13 6.02
N ALA A 176 19.48 -7.32 5.92
CA ALA A 176 18.86 -8.09 4.85
C ALA A 176 18.80 -7.33 3.52
N VAL A 177 18.39 -6.07 3.57
CA VAL A 177 18.23 -5.20 2.39
C VAL A 177 18.98 -3.88 2.63
N PRO A 178 20.26 -3.80 2.22
CA PRO A 178 21.01 -2.56 2.27
C PRO A 178 20.30 -1.46 1.47
N GLY A 179 20.00 -0.33 2.11
CA GLY A 179 19.27 0.78 1.49
C GLY A 179 17.77 0.84 1.80
N ILE A 180 17.23 -0.11 2.58
CA ILE A 180 15.87 0.01 3.10
C ILE A 180 15.73 1.28 3.95
N LEU A 181 14.66 2.03 3.71
CA LEU A 181 14.37 3.27 4.41
C LEU A 181 13.79 2.97 5.79
N ILE A 182 14.18 3.74 6.80
CA ILE A 182 13.75 3.53 8.19
C ILE A 182 13.06 4.76 8.75
N CYS A 183 11.99 4.51 9.49
CA CYS A 183 11.37 5.41 10.46
C CYS A 183 11.63 4.88 11.88
N ASN A 184 12.37 5.63 12.70
CA ASN A 184 12.64 5.20 14.07
C ASN A 184 11.36 5.23 14.90
N MET A 185 11.06 4.17 15.67
CA MET A 185 9.94 4.13 16.63
C MET A 185 10.41 3.90 18.08
N GLN A 186 11.72 3.92 18.33
CA GLN A 186 12.30 3.68 19.65
C GLN A 186 12.51 4.97 20.45
N ASP A 187 12.33 4.88 21.77
CA ASP A 187 12.71 5.90 22.77
C ASP A 187 12.05 7.28 22.57
N GLN A 188 10.77 7.30 22.19
CA GLN A 188 9.98 8.52 21.88
C GLN A 188 9.60 9.38 23.10
N ALA A 189 10.03 9.01 24.32
CA ALA A 189 9.65 9.71 25.56
C ALA A 189 10.14 11.16 25.64
N ASN A 190 11.29 11.47 25.02
CA ASN A 190 11.83 12.82 24.91
C ASN A 190 12.01 13.18 23.43
N THR A 191 11.19 14.09 22.93
CA THR A 191 11.15 14.44 21.51
C THR A 191 12.50 14.94 20.97
N VAL A 192 13.23 15.76 21.73
CA VAL A 192 14.52 16.30 21.27
C VAL A 192 15.56 15.19 21.15
N ALA A 193 15.70 14.37 22.20
CA ALA A 193 16.63 13.24 22.19
C ALA A 193 16.27 12.22 21.11
N TYR A 194 14.98 11.95 20.93
CA TYR A 194 14.46 11.07 19.89
C TYR A 194 14.83 11.55 18.48
N VAL A 195 14.70 12.85 18.20
CA VAL A 195 15.10 13.44 16.91
C VAL A 195 16.61 13.31 16.69
N GLU A 196 17.42 13.66 17.69
CA GLU A 196 18.89 13.55 17.59
C GLU A 196 19.35 12.11 17.35
N GLN A 197 18.78 11.15 18.07
CA GLN A 197 19.09 9.74 17.90
C GLN A 197 18.69 9.22 16.52
N SER A 198 17.53 9.63 16.02
CA SER A 198 17.03 9.23 14.70
C SER A 198 17.92 9.77 13.58
N VAL A 199 18.33 11.04 13.66
CA VAL A 199 19.28 11.65 12.72
C VAL A 199 20.63 10.93 12.78
N LYS A 200 21.15 10.66 13.99
CA LYS A 200 22.40 9.93 14.19
C LYS A 200 22.35 8.50 13.65
N ALA A 201 21.21 7.83 13.77
CA ALA A 201 20.97 6.48 13.23
C ALA A 201 20.78 6.47 11.70
N GLY A 202 20.81 7.63 11.05
CA GLY A 202 20.61 7.77 9.61
C GLY A 202 19.21 7.34 9.18
N ALA A 203 18.19 7.59 10.00
CA ALA A 203 16.80 7.40 9.61
C ALA A 203 16.40 8.43 8.54
N GLN A 204 15.61 8.01 7.55
CA GLN A 204 15.11 8.89 6.50
C GLN A 204 13.77 9.50 6.88
N PHE A 205 13.02 8.80 7.73
CA PHE A 205 11.75 9.24 8.28
C PHE A 205 11.79 9.23 9.80
N LEU A 206 10.90 10.01 10.40
CA LEU A 206 10.70 10.09 11.84
C LEU A 206 9.21 10.26 12.12
N GLN A 207 8.67 9.49 13.07
CA GLN A 207 7.27 9.60 13.47
C GLN A 207 7.16 10.33 14.81
N LEU A 208 6.67 11.56 14.78
CA LEU A 208 6.34 12.30 15.99
C LEU A 208 4.94 11.93 16.47
N LEU A 209 4.80 11.77 17.79
CA LEU A 209 3.51 11.56 18.45
C LEU A 209 3.16 12.81 19.26
N GLY A 210 1.90 13.25 19.20
CA GLY A 210 1.42 14.27 20.12
C GLY A 210 0.17 15.01 19.64
N ASP A 211 -0.34 15.88 20.50
CA ASP A 211 -1.57 16.66 20.30
C ASP A 211 -1.33 18.17 20.14
N GLY A 212 -0.11 18.64 20.44
CA GLY A 212 0.24 20.06 20.62
C GLY A 212 1.17 20.68 19.57
N GLY A 213 1.49 19.98 18.47
CA GLY A 213 2.39 20.47 17.43
C GLY A 213 3.87 20.28 17.77
N ILE A 214 4.75 20.95 17.03
CA ILE A 214 6.21 20.81 17.16
C ILE A 214 6.80 22.08 17.78
N SER A 215 7.66 21.92 18.79
CA SER A 215 8.38 23.05 19.39
C SER A 215 9.37 23.68 18.40
N GLN A 216 9.68 24.97 18.54
CA GLN A 216 10.63 25.64 17.65
C GLN A 216 12.02 24.99 17.65
N GLU A 217 12.45 24.47 18.81
CA GLU A 217 13.72 23.75 18.92
C GLU A 217 13.73 22.48 18.06
N VAL A 218 12.65 21.69 18.14
CA VAL A 218 12.52 20.46 17.35
C VAL A 218 12.41 20.80 15.87
N ALA A 219 11.61 21.80 15.50
CA ALA A 219 11.46 22.26 14.12
C ALA A 219 12.81 22.69 13.50
N LYS A 220 13.64 23.41 14.27
CA LYS A 220 14.98 23.82 13.83
C LYS A 220 15.92 22.62 13.61
N LYS A 221 15.93 21.66 14.54
CA LYS A 221 16.74 20.43 14.39
C LYS A 221 16.31 19.63 13.16
N LEU A 222 15.00 19.55 12.93
CA LEU A 222 14.45 18.89 11.75
C LEU A 222 14.83 19.61 10.46
N SER A 223 14.78 20.95 10.41
CA SER A 223 15.16 21.71 9.21
C SER A 223 16.64 21.61 8.86
N ASP A 224 17.51 21.49 9.87
CA ASP A 224 18.95 21.27 9.68
C ASP A 224 19.25 19.81 9.26
N SER A 225 18.28 18.91 9.45
CA SER A 225 18.35 17.50 9.05
C SER A 225 17.63 17.27 7.71
N ARG A 226 18.02 16.24 6.95
CA ARG A 226 17.28 15.82 5.74
C ARG A 226 16.22 14.75 6.04
N VAL A 227 15.68 14.74 7.25
CA VAL A 227 14.73 13.72 7.71
C VAL A 227 13.31 14.19 7.43
N ASN A 228 12.50 13.33 6.82
CA ASN A 228 11.08 13.58 6.61
C ASN A 228 10.29 13.25 7.89
N VAL A 229 9.32 14.09 8.22
CA VAL A 229 8.50 13.92 9.42
C VAL A 229 7.12 13.40 9.04
N ASN A 230 6.79 12.24 9.60
CA ASN A 230 5.43 11.77 9.75
C ASN A 230 4.91 12.20 11.13
N TYR A 231 3.75 12.83 11.25
CA TYR A 231 3.23 13.25 12.55
C TYR A 231 1.92 12.53 12.84
N CYS A 232 1.91 11.63 13.83
CA CYS A 232 0.71 10.90 14.24
C CYS A 232 0.11 11.43 15.55
N CYS A 233 -1.20 11.57 15.66
CA CYS A 233 -2.19 11.62 14.60
C CYS A 233 -3.09 12.83 14.85
N SER A 234 -3.49 13.52 13.79
CA SER A 234 -4.23 14.77 13.91
C SER A 234 -5.47 14.78 13.01
N GLU A 235 -6.63 14.89 13.65
CA GLU A 235 -7.93 14.94 12.98
C GLU A 235 -8.48 16.38 12.88
N ASP A 236 -7.71 17.37 13.33
CA ASP A 236 -8.09 18.78 13.36
C ASP A 236 -7.42 19.56 12.23
N ALA A 237 -8.22 20.21 11.40
CA ALA A 237 -7.75 20.94 10.22
C ALA A 237 -6.82 22.11 10.58
N GLY A 238 -7.06 22.79 11.72
CA GLY A 238 -6.21 23.87 12.20
C GLY A 238 -4.85 23.36 12.65
N LYS A 239 -4.82 22.23 13.36
CA LYS A 239 -3.57 21.56 13.75
C LYS A 239 -2.79 21.06 12.55
N VAL A 240 -3.44 20.43 11.57
CA VAL A 240 -2.76 19.99 10.34
C VAL A 240 -2.16 21.17 9.56
N ALA A 241 -2.88 22.29 9.45
CA ALA A 241 -2.33 23.51 8.87
C ALA A 241 -1.10 24.03 9.65
N ALA A 242 -1.15 24.00 10.99
CA ALA A 242 -0.03 24.40 11.85
C ALA A 242 1.18 23.45 11.72
N LEU A 243 0.95 22.13 11.59
CA LEU A 243 2.00 21.15 11.34
C LEU A 243 2.72 21.42 10.02
N PHE A 244 1.96 21.69 8.95
CA PHE A 244 2.52 22.08 7.66
C PHE A 244 3.34 23.38 7.74
N ALA A 245 2.87 24.38 8.49
CA ALA A 245 3.60 25.62 8.72
C ALA A 245 4.89 25.41 9.54
N ALA A 246 4.89 24.42 10.44
CA ALA A 246 6.05 24.01 11.22
C ALA A 246 7.05 23.12 10.45
N GLY A 247 6.78 22.85 9.16
CA GLY A 247 7.68 22.06 8.31
C GLY A 247 7.48 20.55 8.39
N VAL A 248 6.34 20.06 8.89
CA VAL A 248 5.98 18.64 8.80
C VAL A 248 5.62 18.29 7.36
N GLN A 249 6.22 17.23 6.82
CA GLN A 249 5.95 16.78 5.46
C GLN A 249 4.65 15.98 5.38
N PHE A 250 4.41 15.08 6.34
CA PHE A 250 3.28 14.14 6.28
C PHE A 250 2.51 14.08 7.61
N PRO A 251 1.44 14.86 7.78
CA PRO A 251 0.48 14.61 8.86
C PRO A 251 -0.26 13.29 8.63
N LEU A 252 -0.24 12.40 9.63
CA LEU A 252 -0.97 11.14 9.67
C LEU A 252 -2.35 11.35 10.31
N THR A 253 -3.38 10.81 9.69
CA THR A 253 -4.78 11.06 10.06
C THR A 253 -5.68 9.89 9.68
N ASP A 254 -6.71 9.64 10.48
CA ASP A 254 -7.82 8.76 10.12
C ASP A 254 -8.79 9.44 9.15
N ASN A 255 -8.95 10.76 9.26
CA ASN A 255 -9.87 11.58 8.46
C ASN A 255 -9.21 12.24 7.24
N ALA A 256 -8.53 11.43 6.41
CA ALA A 256 -7.71 11.91 5.30
C ALA A 256 -8.49 12.78 4.29
N VAL A 257 -9.77 12.51 4.01
CA VAL A 257 -10.58 13.33 3.08
C VAL A 257 -10.73 14.77 3.58
N GLU A 258 -10.92 14.97 4.89
CA GLU A 258 -11.03 16.32 5.46
C GLU A 258 -9.66 17.01 5.46
N MET A 259 -8.60 16.29 5.82
CA MET A 259 -7.26 16.87 5.85
C MET A 259 -6.71 17.18 4.46
N LEU A 260 -7.13 16.44 3.43
CA LEU A 260 -6.82 16.76 2.04
C LEU A 260 -7.36 18.14 1.64
N LYS A 261 -8.49 18.60 2.19
CA LYS A 261 -8.98 19.97 1.94
C LYS A 261 -8.03 21.04 2.49
N VAL A 262 -7.29 20.73 3.56
CA VAL A 262 -6.24 21.60 4.09
C VAL A 262 -5.06 21.65 3.12
N SER A 263 -4.63 20.48 2.63
CA SER A 263 -3.58 20.37 1.60
C SER A 263 -3.94 21.11 0.31
N ASP A 264 -5.19 20.97 -0.17
CA ASP A 264 -5.69 21.66 -1.35
C ASP A 264 -5.59 23.20 -1.19
N LYS A 265 -5.99 23.73 -0.02
CA LYS A 265 -5.88 25.18 0.30
C LYS A 265 -4.44 25.68 0.37
N LEU A 266 -3.49 24.80 0.66
CA LEU A 266 -2.06 25.09 0.70
C LEU A 266 -1.36 24.85 -0.65
N GLY A 267 -2.10 24.49 -1.70
CA GLY A 267 -1.55 24.23 -3.04
C GLY A 267 -0.77 22.91 -3.15
N ILE A 268 -0.96 21.97 -2.21
CA ILE A 268 -0.35 20.64 -2.28
C ILE A 268 -1.24 19.78 -3.18
N ALA A 269 -0.73 19.39 -4.35
CA ALA A 269 -1.48 18.60 -5.31
C ALA A 269 -1.80 17.20 -4.79
N ARG A 270 -3.02 16.75 -5.06
CA ARG A 270 -3.42 15.35 -4.85
C ARG A 270 -2.59 14.41 -5.71
N LEU A 271 -2.30 13.22 -5.18
CA LEU A 271 -1.53 12.22 -5.91
C LEU A 271 -2.32 11.74 -7.13
N THR A 272 -1.69 11.76 -8.30
CA THR A 272 -2.14 11.02 -9.47
C THR A 272 -1.35 9.70 -9.52
N PRO A 273 -2.01 8.53 -9.39
CA PRO A 273 -1.29 7.26 -9.25
C PRO A 273 -0.58 6.86 -10.53
N VAL A 274 0.67 6.43 -10.41
CA VAL A 274 1.46 5.79 -11.48
C VAL A 274 1.57 4.32 -11.15
N TYR A 275 1.12 3.43 -12.05
CA TYR A 275 1.23 2.00 -11.87
C TYR A 275 2.34 1.44 -12.75
N ARG A 276 3.00 0.36 -12.29
CA ARG A 276 4.00 -0.37 -13.05
C ARG A 276 3.39 -0.84 -14.37
N ASP A 277 4.06 -0.56 -15.48
CA ASP A 277 3.74 -1.25 -16.73
C ASP A 277 4.15 -2.72 -16.59
N ARG A 278 3.16 -3.63 -16.61
CA ARG A 278 3.39 -5.07 -16.45
C ARG A 278 3.54 -5.79 -17.79
N SER A 279 3.83 -5.05 -18.86
CA SER A 279 3.95 -5.54 -20.24
C SER A 279 5.12 -6.48 -20.51
N GLU A 280 6.11 -6.57 -19.62
CA GLU A 280 7.39 -7.21 -19.97
C GLU A 280 7.54 -8.71 -19.70
N THR A 281 6.56 -9.45 -19.15
CA THR A 281 6.79 -10.87 -18.78
C THR A 281 5.75 -11.91 -19.20
N THR A 282 4.95 -11.66 -20.23
CA THR A 282 4.20 -12.74 -20.88
C THR A 282 4.24 -12.58 -22.38
N GLU A 283 4.47 -13.68 -23.11
CA GLU A 283 4.19 -13.73 -24.54
C GLU A 283 2.86 -13.02 -24.80
N SER A 284 2.86 -12.04 -25.72
CA SER A 284 1.67 -11.26 -26.03
C SER A 284 0.56 -12.22 -26.41
N VAL A 285 -0.53 -12.22 -25.64
CA VAL A 285 -1.65 -13.10 -25.89
C VAL A 285 -2.41 -12.56 -27.10
N GLN A 286 -2.17 -13.16 -28.27
CA GLN A 286 -2.85 -12.76 -29.49
C GLN A 286 -4.29 -13.29 -29.50
N GLN A 287 -5.24 -12.36 -29.56
CA GLN A 287 -6.62 -12.69 -29.89
C GLN A 287 -6.69 -13.08 -31.37
N VAL A 288 -7.22 -14.26 -31.67
CA VAL A 288 -7.42 -14.72 -33.04
C VAL A 288 -8.90 -14.60 -33.37
N VAL A 289 -9.22 -13.99 -34.51
CA VAL A 289 -10.56 -14.04 -35.11
C VAL A 289 -10.49 -14.96 -36.31
N LYS A 290 -11.31 -16.01 -36.31
CA LYS A 290 -11.42 -16.95 -37.43
C LYS A 290 -12.88 -17.02 -37.84
N ASP A 291 -13.14 -16.88 -39.13
CA ASP A 291 -14.49 -16.92 -39.71
C ASP A 291 -15.49 -15.93 -39.07
N GLY A 292 -14.98 -14.79 -38.58
CA GLY A 292 -15.79 -13.76 -37.90
C GLY A 292 -16.03 -14.00 -36.41
N GLU A 293 -15.47 -15.08 -35.84
CA GLU A 293 -15.62 -15.42 -34.42
C GLU A 293 -14.30 -15.30 -33.66
N THR A 294 -14.36 -14.71 -32.46
CA THR A 294 -13.23 -14.65 -31.53
C THR A 294 -12.95 -16.04 -30.97
N GLN A 295 -11.72 -16.51 -31.09
CA GLN A 295 -11.31 -17.84 -30.63
C GLN A 295 -11.04 -17.85 -29.12
N ILE A 296 -11.18 -19.02 -28.49
CA ILE A 296 -10.83 -19.22 -27.08
C ILE A 296 -9.34 -18.92 -26.90
N VAL A 297 -9.05 -18.10 -25.90
CA VAL A 297 -7.69 -17.74 -25.52
C VAL A 297 -7.36 -18.48 -24.22
N PRO A 298 -6.53 -19.54 -24.24
CA PRO A 298 -6.23 -20.35 -23.06
C PRO A 298 -5.69 -19.54 -21.88
N ALA A 299 -4.97 -18.45 -22.16
CA ALA A 299 -4.46 -17.55 -21.13
C ALA A 299 -5.55 -16.84 -20.30
N PHE A 300 -6.81 -16.84 -20.75
CA PHE A 300 -7.94 -16.24 -20.03
C PHE A 300 -8.72 -17.27 -19.19
N GLU A 301 -8.38 -18.56 -19.25
CA GLU A 301 -9.17 -19.63 -18.64
C GLU A 301 -9.11 -19.65 -17.11
N ASP A 302 -7.96 -19.28 -16.52
CA ASP A 302 -7.82 -19.26 -15.06
C ASP A 302 -8.53 -18.05 -14.43
N GLN A 303 -9.78 -18.26 -14.03
CA GLN A 303 -10.60 -17.27 -13.33
C GLN A 303 -9.97 -16.78 -12.02
N LYS A 304 -9.06 -17.53 -11.39
CA LYS A 304 -8.37 -17.07 -10.17
C LYS A 304 -7.40 -15.92 -10.44
N GLN A 305 -6.99 -15.76 -11.70
CA GLN A 305 -6.16 -14.65 -12.14
C GLN A 305 -7.00 -13.47 -12.62
N TRP A 306 -8.32 -13.55 -12.60
CA TRP A 306 -9.15 -12.44 -13.06
C TRP A 306 -9.11 -11.28 -12.08
N ILE A 307 -9.11 -10.07 -12.65
CA ILE A 307 -9.15 -8.83 -11.91
C ILE A 307 -10.63 -8.51 -11.68
N HIS A 308 -11.00 -8.36 -10.41
CA HIS A 308 -12.34 -7.99 -9.98
C HIS A 308 -12.33 -6.55 -9.48
N HIS A 309 -13.08 -5.69 -10.16
CA HIS A 309 -13.26 -4.29 -9.81
C HIS A 309 -14.73 -4.01 -9.50
N ASP A 310 -14.98 -3.39 -8.36
CA ASP A 310 -16.27 -2.82 -8.02
C ASP A 310 -16.20 -1.31 -8.23
N LEU A 311 -17.08 -0.80 -9.09
CA LEU A 311 -17.12 0.57 -9.55
C LEU A 311 -18.51 1.15 -9.26
N TRP A 312 -18.57 2.47 -9.06
CA TRP A 312 -19.83 3.21 -9.09
C TRP A 312 -19.84 4.05 -10.36
N VAL A 313 -20.76 3.76 -11.25
CA VAL A 313 -20.92 4.45 -12.53
C VAL A 313 -22.13 5.35 -12.43
N GLU A 314 -21.95 6.63 -12.75
CA GLU A 314 -23.04 7.59 -12.86
C GLU A 314 -23.93 7.22 -14.05
N THR A 315 -25.24 7.25 -13.85
CA THR A 315 -26.24 6.93 -14.88
C THR A 315 -26.61 8.17 -15.68
N GLU A 316 -27.36 7.97 -16.75
CA GLU A 316 -27.88 9.08 -17.57
C GLU A 316 -29.22 9.65 -17.05
N PHE A 317 -29.69 9.22 -15.88
CA PHE A 317 -30.98 9.62 -15.33
C PHE A 317 -30.91 9.91 -13.82
N ASP A 318 -31.90 10.63 -13.34
CA ASP A 318 -32.13 10.96 -11.94
C ASP A 318 -33.53 10.46 -11.58
N THR A 319 -33.61 9.33 -10.88
CA THR A 319 -34.88 8.65 -10.58
C THR A 319 -35.60 9.27 -9.38
N ASP A 320 -34.87 9.83 -8.42
CA ASP A 320 -35.44 10.39 -7.19
C ASP A 320 -35.68 11.90 -7.25
N GLY A 321 -35.19 12.56 -8.30
CA GLY A 321 -35.45 13.96 -8.60
C GLY A 321 -34.70 14.93 -7.69
N ASP A 322 -33.61 14.48 -7.06
CA ASP A 322 -32.81 15.31 -6.16
C ASP A 322 -31.87 16.29 -6.89
N GLY A 323 -31.83 16.20 -8.23
CA GLY A 323 -30.98 17.01 -9.11
C GLY A 323 -29.58 16.45 -9.31
N ARG A 324 -29.29 15.23 -8.83
CA ARG A 324 -28.05 14.48 -9.06
C ARG A 324 -28.38 13.19 -9.82
N LEU A 325 -27.52 12.85 -10.77
CA LEU A 325 -27.67 11.60 -11.51
C LEU A 325 -27.46 10.39 -10.57
N ASP A 326 -28.27 9.35 -10.77
CA ASP A 326 -28.17 8.13 -9.98
C ASP A 326 -26.82 7.47 -10.21
N ARG A 327 -26.34 6.68 -9.24
CA ARG A 327 -25.15 5.84 -9.39
C ARG A 327 -25.49 4.37 -9.27
N MET A 328 -25.02 3.59 -10.23
CA MET A 328 -25.14 2.13 -10.21
C MET A 328 -23.84 1.47 -9.79
N HIS A 329 -23.97 0.43 -8.97
CA HIS A 329 -22.85 -0.44 -8.64
C HIS A 329 -22.57 -1.39 -9.82
N VAL A 330 -21.36 -1.36 -10.33
CA VAL A 330 -20.92 -2.20 -11.44
C VAL A 330 -19.77 -3.06 -10.96
N SER A 331 -19.96 -4.38 -10.99
CA SER A 331 -18.88 -5.35 -10.76
C SER A 331 -18.34 -5.82 -12.10
N VAL A 332 -17.04 -5.58 -12.33
CA VAL A 332 -16.33 -5.91 -13.56
C VAL A 332 -15.32 -7.01 -13.25
N ALA A 333 -15.44 -8.13 -13.96
CA ALA A 333 -14.43 -9.18 -13.97
C ALA A 333 -13.74 -9.21 -15.33
N ARG A 334 -12.41 -9.14 -15.35
CA ARG A 334 -11.62 -9.12 -16.59
C ARG A 334 -10.33 -9.92 -16.46
N PRO A 335 -9.81 -10.52 -17.54
CA PRO A 335 -8.53 -11.23 -17.50
C PRO A 335 -7.38 -10.32 -17.07
N ARG A 336 -6.41 -10.86 -16.32
CA ARG A 336 -5.20 -10.16 -15.87
C ARG A 336 -4.48 -9.38 -16.97
N GLN A 337 -4.48 -9.94 -18.17
CA GLN A 337 -3.81 -9.42 -19.36
C GLN A 337 -4.37 -8.06 -19.81
N THR A 338 -5.55 -7.66 -19.35
CA THR A 338 -6.09 -6.31 -19.58
C THR A 338 -5.32 -5.22 -18.82
N ASP A 339 -4.69 -5.54 -17.68
CA ASP A 339 -3.75 -4.63 -17.01
C ASP A 339 -2.31 -4.85 -17.44
N THR A 340 -1.93 -6.08 -17.78
CA THR A 340 -0.53 -6.39 -18.05
C THR A 340 -0.13 -6.27 -19.51
N GLN A 341 -1.03 -6.32 -20.48
CA GLN A 341 -0.67 -6.36 -21.92
C GLN A 341 -1.32 -5.23 -22.73
N GLY A 342 -1.87 -4.21 -22.05
CA GLY A 342 -2.56 -3.10 -22.71
C GLY A 342 -3.79 -3.52 -23.54
N LEU A 343 -4.34 -4.72 -23.29
CA LEU A 343 -5.53 -5.20 -23.99
C LEU A 343 -6.73 -4.31 -23.62
N LYS A 344 -7.21 -3.55 -24.61
CA LYS A 344 -8.43 -2.76 -24.48
C LYS A 344 -9.64 -3.66 -24.70
N VAL A 345 -10.39 -3.91 -23.64
CA VAL A 345 -11.69 -4.58 -23.73
C VAL A 345 -12.76 -3.50 -23.75
N PRO A 346 -13.55 -3.37 -24.84
CA PRO A 346 -14.65 -2.44 -24.85
C PRO A 346 -15.70 -2.91 -23.84
N VAL A 347 -16.02 -2.06 -22.87
CA VAL A 347 -17.16 -2.25 -21.99
C VAL A 347 -18.31 -1.43 -22.56
N VAL A 348 -19.31 -2.10 -23.13
CA VAL A 348 -20.56 -1.44 -23.51
C VAL A 348 -21.48 -1.46 -22.31
N TYR A 349 -21.61 -0.31 -21.68
CA TYR A 349 -22.53 -0.12 -20.57
C TYR A 349 -23.82 0.51 -21.08
N ASN A 350 -24.95 -0.16 -20.83
CA ASN A 350 -26.28 0.37 -21.11
C ASN A 350 -27.07 0.39 -19.79
N SER A 351 -27.31 1.58 -19.25
CA SER A 351 -28.14 1.77 -18.07
C SER A 351 -29.58 2.06 -18.45
N SER A 352 -30.53 1.28 -17.92
CA SER A 352 -31.96 1.58 -18.01
C SER A 352 -32.60 1.45 -16.64
N PRO A 353 -33.49 2.39 -16.25
CA PRO A 353 -34.28 2.23 -15.02
C PRO A 353 -35.24 1.01 -15.12
N TYR A 354 -35.42 0.45 -16.32
CA TYR A 354 -36.29 -0.71 -16.57
C TYR A 354 -35.56 -2.06 -16.65
N PHE A 355 -34.22 -2.08 -16.54
CA PHE A 355 -33.46 -3.35 -16.47
C PHE A 355 -33.55 -4.05 -15.11
N SER A 356 -34.33 -3.52 -14.15
CA SER A 356 -34.67 -4.23 -12.93
C SER A 356 -35.28 -5.58 -13.30
N GLY A 357 -34.57 -6.67 -12.98
CA GLY A 357 -34.96 -8.02 -13.36
C GLY A 357 -36.43 -8.30 -13.09
N THR A 358 -37.13 -8.83 -14.10
CA THR A 358 -38.24 -9.73 -13.83
C THR A 358 -37.72 -10.78 -12.86
N ALA A 359 -38.34 -10.82 -11.69
CA ALA A 359 -38.07 -11.78 -10.64
C ALA A 359 -37.86 -13.21 -11.18
N GLY A 360 -36.86 -13.89 -10.63
CA GLY A 360 -36.63 -15.32 -10.72
C GLY A 360 -35.90 -15.76 -9.47
#